data_AF-A0A2W4TJJ0-F1
#
_entry.id   AF-A0A2W4TJJ0-F1
#
_cell.length_a   1.000
_cell.length_b   1.000
_cell.length_c   1.000
_cell.angle_alpha   90.00
_cell.angle_beta   90.00
_cell.angle_gamma   90.00
#
_symmetry.space_group_name_H-M   'P 1'
#
loop_
_entity.id
_entity.type
_entity.pdbx_description
1 polymer ?
#
loop_
_entity_poly.entity_id
_entity_poly.type
_entity_poly.pdbx_seq_one_letter_code
_entity_poly.pdbx_strand_id
1 'polypeptide(L)'
;MALRVSLKYTSAAYVWASSACTRSGARLEKKDAKRASACASSSLPAAGGCGCRARMRSSSSRVSMAVFQRFAGERSMTQSPLHHDGGQLPQSAVWLGWAGVLPFGLLALATWSAPWREPAAQGFLAYGAVILSFLGGVRWGRAMACGASPGQFAASVLPSLWAWLAWFALPPDAALWMLAAGFALVARWDGSGDALAAPASFRRLRLGLSAAVLSLHGLALAGLWVAWP
;
A
#
# COMPACT_ATOMS: atom_id res chain seq x y z
N MET A 1 -27.46 -7.07 -31.12
CA MET A 1 -26.32 -7.99 -30.87
C MET A 1 -25.43 -7.40 -29.76
N ALA A 2 -25.95 -7.24 -28.54
CA ALA A 2 -25.23 -6.62 -27.41
C ALA A 2 -25.65 -7.15 -26.02
N LEU A 3 -26.38 -8.28 -25.94
CA LEU A 3 -26.90 -8.80 -24.66
C LEU A 3 -26.31 -10.15 -24.22
N ARG A 4 -25.37 -10.75 -24.97
CA ARG A 4 -24.86 -12.10 -24.68
C ARG A 4 -23.52 -12.16 -23.91
N VAL A 5 -22.90 -11.02 -23.58
CA VAL A 5 -21.63 -11.00 -22.82
C VAL A 5 -21.85 -10.88 -21.31
N SER A 6 -22.96 -10.32 -20.85
CA SER A 6 -23.20 -10.07 -19.42
C SER A 6 -23.64 -11.30 -18.61
N LEU A 7 -24.03 -12.40 -19.27
CA LEU A 7 -24.52 -13.61 -18.60
C LEU A 7 -23.43 -14.60 -18.19
N LYS A 8 -22.19 -14.47 -18.71
CA LYS A 8 -21.09 -15.37 -18.31
C LYS A 8 -20.38 -14.95 -17.01
N TYR A 9 -20.53 -13.70 -16.58
CA TYR A 9 -19.87 -13.20 -15.36
C TYR A 9 -20.65 -13.53 -14.08
N THR A 10 -21.98 -13.62 -14.16
CA THR A 10 -22.85 -13.94 -13.02
C THR A 10 -22.83 -15.42 -12.65
N SER A 11 -22.57 -16.32 -13.60
CA SER A 11 -22.53 -17.77 -13.35
C SER A 11 -21.29 -18.23 -12.56
N ALA A 12 -20.15 -17.55 -12.71
CA ALA A 12 -18.91 -17.93 -12.00
C ALA A 12 -18.96 -17.56 -10.50
N ALA A 13 -19.63 -16.46 -10.15
CA ALA A 13 -19.79 -16.02 -8.76
C ALA A 13 -20.74 -16.92 -7.95
N TYR A 14 -21.79 -17.45 -8.60
CA TYR A 14 -22.75 -18.34 -7.93
C TYR A 14 -22.15 -19.72 -7.59
N VAL A 15 -21.32 -20.29 -8.47
CA VAL A 15 -20.72 -21.63 -8.26
C VAL A 15 -19.64 -21.63 -7.19
N TRP A 16 -18.91 -20.52 -7.00
CA TRP A 16 -17.90 -20.40 -5.93
C TRP A 16 -18.54 -20.33 -4.53
N ALA A 17 -19.70 -19.67 -4.40
CA ALA A 17 -20.41 -19.60 -3.13
C ALA A 17 -20.97 -20.97 -2.68
N SER A 18 -21.37 -21.83 -3.63
CA SER A 18 -21.93 -23.16 -3.33
C SER A 18 -20.87 -24.17 -2.86
N SER A 19 -19.63 -24.03 -3.33
CA SER A 19 -18.54 -25.00 -3.10
C SER A 19 -17.73 -24.71 -1.82
N ALA A 20 -17.84 -23.51 -1.25
CA ALA A 20 -17.26 -23.18 0.05
C ALA A 20 -18.09 -23.73 1.24
N CYS A 21 -19.39 -24.02 1.05
CA CYS A 21 -20.28 -24.43 2.13
C CYS A 21 -20.27 -25.95 2.41
N THR A 22 -19.69 -26.77 1.51
CA THR A 22 -19.66 -28.24 1.63
C THR A 22 -18.32 -28.80 2.10
N ARG A 23 -17.33 -27.93 2.42
CA ARG A 23 -15.98 -28.34 2.83
C ARG A 23 -15.63 -27.97 4.28
N SER A 24 -16.62 -27.87 5.16
CA SER A 24 -16.42 -27.85 6.60
C SER A 24 -17.11 -29.07 7.21
N GLY A 25 -16.33 -30.12 7.47
CA GLY A 25 -16.77 -31.35 8.12
C GLY A 25 -17.20 -31.12 9.57
N ALA A 26 -18.34 -30.47 9.77
CA ALA A 26 -19.02 -30.42 11.04
C ALA A 26 -19.91 -31.65 11.17
N ARG A 27 -19.46 -32.61 11.98
CA ARG A 27 -20.27 -33.75 12.45
C ARG A 27 -21.51 -33.19 13.16
N LEU A 28 -22.67 -33.25 12.48
CA LEU A 28 -23.95 -32.82 13.03
C LEU A 28 -24.45 -33.86 14.04
N GLU A 29 -24.54 -33.44 15.30
CA GLU A 29 -25.18 -34.20 16.37
C GLU A 29 -26.71 -34.20 16.14
N LYS A 30 -27.36 -35.36 16.24
CA LYS A 30 -28.76 -35.59 15.84
C LYS A 30 -29.82 -34.73 16.57
N LYS A 31 -29.43 -33.89 17.53
CA LYS A 31 -30.35 -33.16 18.42
C LYS A 31 -30.85 -31.84 17.84
N ASP A 32 -30.14 -31.24 16.89
CA ASP A 32 -30.46 -29.91 16.36
C ASP A 32 -31.39 -29.91 15.14
N ALA A 33 -31.60 -31.07 14.50
CA ALA A 33 -32.48 -31.18 13.33
C ALA A 33 -33.98 -30.99 13.67
N LYS A 34 -34.38 -31.19 14.94
CA LYS A 34 -35.79 -31.02 15.37
C LYS A 34 -36.20 -29.57 15.64
N ARG A 35 -35.26 -28.63 15.80
CA ARG A 35 -35.59 -27.21 16.03
C ARG A 35 -35.73 -26.39 14.75
N ALA A 36 -35.12 -26.83 13.65
CA ALA A 36 -35.18 -26.13 12.37
C ALA A 36 -36.51 -26.35 11.62
N SER A 37 -37.23 -27.44 11.87
CA SER A 37 -38.49 -27.76 11.18
C SER A 37 -39.73 -27.04 11.75
N ALA A 38 -39.62 -26.38 12.90
CA ALA A 38 -40.75 -25.71 13.56
C ALA A 38 -40.96 -24.24 13.15
N CYS A 39 -40.03 -23.63 12.40
CA CYS A 39 -40.10 -22.22 12.00
C CYS A 39 -40.58 -21.98 10.56
N ALA A 40 -40.85 -23.04 9.78
CA ALA A 40 -41.15 -22.91 8.35
C ALA A 40 -42.65 -22.92 8.00
N SER A 41 -43.57 -23.00 8.98
CA SER A 41 -45.00 -23.23 8.73
C SER A 41 -45.98 -22.15 9.22
N SER A 42 -45.51 -20.99 9.70
CA SER A 42 -46.41 -19.87 10.04
C SER A 42 -46.31 -18.73 9.02
N SER A 43 -47.39 -18.54 8.28
CA SER A 43 -47.63 -17.47 7.31
C SER A 43 -48.09 -16.15 7.97
N LEU A 44 -47.63 -15.02 7.41
CA LEU A 44 -48.11 -13.62 7.58
C LEU A 44 -47.57 -12.83 8.82
N PRO A 45 -47.69 -11.47 8.86
CA PRO A 45 -46.62 -10.55 8.46
C PRO A 45 -46.24 -9.56 9.61
N ALA A 46 -45.32 -8.65 9.30
CA ALA A 46 -44.95 -7.45 10.07
C ALA A 46 -43.85 -7.57 11.15
N ALA A 47 -42.94 -6.59 11.03
CA ALA A 47 -42.19 -5.91 12.09
C ALA A 47 -41.16 -6.71 12.93
N GLY A 48 -40.02 -6.06 13.13
CA GLY A 48 -39.11 -6.37 14.23
C GLY A 48 -37.85 -7.09 13.79
N GLY A 49 -36.77 -6.34 13.66
CA GLY A 49 -35.44 -6.89 13.47
C GLY A 49 -35.08 -7.84 14.61
N CYS A 50 -34.64 -9.04 14.27
CA CYS A 50 -34.02 -9.97 15.21
C CYS A 50 -32.55 -10.12 14.81
N GLY A 51 -31.70 -9.34 15.49
CA GLY A 51 -30.25 -9.32 15.29
C GLY A 51 -29.63 -10.62 15.81
N CYS A 52 -29.04 -11.39 14.90
CA CYS A 52 -28.20 -12.53 15.27
C CYS A 52 -26.73 -12.07 15.28
N ARG A 53 -26.28 -11.65 16.47
CA ARG A 53 -24.91 -11.23 16.76
C ARG A 53 -24.00 -12.46 16.79
N ALA A 54 -23.56 -12.91 15.62
CA ALA A 54 -22.56 -13.99 15.51
C ALA A 54 -21.17 -13.45 15.87
N ARG A 55 -20.73 -13.75 17.10
CA ARG A 55 -19.37 -13.51 17.59
C ARG A 55 -18.43 -14.53 16.97
N MET A 56 -17.80 -14.20 15.84
CA MET A 56 -16.70 -15.01 15.30
C MET A 56 -15.41 -14.75 16.10
N ARG A 57 -14.98 -15.75 16.86
CA ARG A 57 -13.60 -15.85 17.37
C ARG A 57 -12.76 -16.54 16.29
N SER A 58 -11.98 -15.76 15.54
CA SER A 58 -10.90 -16.30 14.70
C SER A 58 -9.59 -16.29 15.49
N SER A 59 -9.11 -17.50 15.79
CA SER A 59 -7.82 -17.77 16.39
C SER A 59 -6.85 -18.20 15.29
N SER A 60 -6.09 -17.26 14.74
CA SER A 60 -4.69 -17.47 14.31
C SER A 60 -4.10 -16.14 13.85
N SER A 61 -2.83 -15.88 14.16
CA SER A 61 -2.05 -14.64 13.91
C SER A 61 -2.10 -13.55 15.01
N ARG A 62 -1.90 -13.93 16.29
CA ARG A 62 -1.84 -12.96 17.41
C ARG A 62 -0.61 -12.04 17.42
N VAL A 63 0.47 -12.35 16.68
CA VAL A 63 1.73 -11.57 16.76
C VAL A 63 1.74 -10.37 15.80
N SER A 64 1.33 -10.52 14.54
CA SER A 64 1.25 -9.37 13.60
C SER A 64 0.11 -8.42 13.94
N MET A 65 -1.00 -8.93 14.46
CA MET A 65 -2.16 -8.10 14.79
C MET A 65 -1.90 -7.24 16.02
N ALA A 66 -1.08 -7.70 16.98
CA ALA A 66 -0.78 -6.94 18.20
C ALA A 66 0.11 -5.71 17.93
N VAL A 67 1.09 -5.81 17.03
CA VAL A 67 1.93 -4.67 16.62
C VAL A 67 1.11 -3.66 15.82
N PHE A 68 0.26 -4.13 14.89
CA PHE A 68 -0.61 -3.27 14.10
C PHE A 68 -1.73 -2.61 14.95
N GLN A 69 -2.28 -3.34 15.93
CA GLN A 69 -3.29 -2.81 16.86
C GLN A 69 -2.70 -1.82 17.87
N ARG A 70 -1.42 -1.94 18.25
CA ARG A 70 -0.75 -0.92 19.08
C ARG A 70 -0.61 0.41 18.32
N PHE A 71 -0.26 0.35 17.03
CA PHE A 71 -0.26 1.54 16.16
C PHE A 71 -1.66 2.12 15.91
N ALA A 72 -2.71 1.30 15.92
CA ALA A 72 -4.09 1.75 15.74
C ALA A 72 -4.75 2.27 17.03
N GLY A 73 -4.32 1.76 18.21
CA GLY A 73 -4.93 2.03 19.50
C GLY A 73 -4.56 3.38 20.15
N GLU A 74 -3.46 4.01 19.73
CA GLU A 74 -2.99 5.27 20.34
C GLU A 74 -3.56 6.55 19.70
N ARG A 75 -4.33 6.45 18.60
CA ARG A 75 -4.99 7.63 18.00
C ARG A 75 -6.38 7.89 18.57
N SER A 76 -6.45 7.95 19.90
CA SER A 76 -7.47 8.74 20.62
C SER A 76 -6.95 10.16 20.92
N MET A 77 -6.10 10.72 20.02
CA MET A 77 -5.91 12.16 19.96
C MET A 77 -7.17 12.74 19.32
N THR A 78 -8.04 13.26 20.18
CA THR A 78 -8.80 14.49 19.96
C THR A 78 -8.66 15.03 18.54
N GLN A 79 -9.62 14.68 17.68
CA GLN A 79 -9.87 15.44 16.47
C GLN A 79 -10.21 16.87 16.93
N SER A 80 -9.20 17.71 17.03
CA SER A 80 -9.38 19.16 17.06
C SER A 80 -10.11 19.53 15.76
N PRO A 81 -11.09 20.44 15.78
CA PRO A 81 -11.80 20.84 14.57
C PRO A 81 -10.76 21.33 13.58
N LEU A 82 -10.50 20.56 12.52
CA LEU A 82 -9.55 20.98 11.50
C LEU A 82 -10.18 22.18 10.79
N HIS A 83 -9.64 23.36 11.05
CA HIS A 83 -9.73 24.49 10.15
C HIS A 83 -9.37 23.98 8.74
N HIS A 84 -10.35 23.99 7.85
CA HIS A 84 -10.19 23.55 6.47
C HIS A 84 -9.54 24.68 5.67
N ASP A 85 -8.25 24.94 5.93
CA ASP A 85 -7.49 25.91 5.14
C ASP A 85 -7.25 25.29 3.76
N GLY A 86 -7.85 25.91 2.74
CA GLY A 86 -7.93 25.43 1.37
C GLY A 86 -6.64 24.81 0.85
N GLY A 87 -6.63 23.49 0.65
CA GLY A 87 -5.60 22.78 -0.08
C GLY A 87 -4.17 22.81 0.49
N GLN A 88 -3.95 23.27 1.72
CA GLN A 88 -2.61 23.30 2.32
C GLN A 88 -2.28 21.97 3.02
N LEU A 89 -1.03 21.52 2.88
CA LEU A 89 -0.54 20.34 3.58
C LEU A 89 -0.14 20.72 5.02
N PRO A 90 -0.36 19.84 6.01
CA PRO A 90 0.12 20.08 7.36
C PRO A 90 1.65 20.19 7.36
N GLN A 91 2.18 21.17 8.09
CA GLN A 91 3.61 21.48 8.12
C GLN A 91 4.46 20.27 8.55
N SER A 92 3.94 19.43 9.45
CA SER A 92 4.58 18.18 9.87
C SER A 92 4.84 17.21 8.71
N ALA A 93 3.93 17.11 7.74
CA ALA A 93 4.11 16.24 6.58
C ALA A 93 5.21 16.75 5.64
N VAL A 94 5.34 18.08 5.50
CA VAL A 94 6.41 18.69 4.71
C VAL A 94 7.77 18.42 5.35
N TRP A 95 7.91 18.68 6.65
CA TRP A 95 9.15 18.41 7.38
C TRP A 95 9.54 16.94 7.32
N LEU A 96 8.60 16.03 7.55
CA LEU A 96 8.89 14.60 7.52
C LEU A 96 9.28 14.11 6.11
N GLY A 97 8.66 14.68 5.07
CA GLY A 97 9.00 14.39 3.69
C GLY A 97 10.46 14.76 3.37
N TRP A 98 10.88 15.97 3.76
CA TRP A 98 12.26 16.42 3.57
C TRP A 98 13.26 15.71 4.48
N ALA A 99 12.87 15.35 5.71
CA ALA A 99 13.70 14.55 6.60
C ALA A 99 14.04 13.19 5.97
N GLY A 100 13.12 12.60 5.20
CA GLY A 100 13.38 11.37 4.43
C GLY A 100 14.41 11.50 3.31
N VAL A 101 14.77 12.72 2.89
CA VAL A 101 15.83 12.95 1.89
C VAL A 101 17.23 12.95 2.53
N LEU A 102 17.32 13.25 3.84
CA LEU A 102 18.62 13.34 4.53
C LEU A 102 19.46 12.06 4.46
N PRO A 103 18.92 10.84 4.66
CA PRO A 103 19.72 9.63 4.57
C PRO A 103 20.26 9.40 3.16
N PHE A 104 19.49 9.73 2.10
CA PHE A 104 20.01 9.69 0.73
C PHE A 104 21.19 10.64 0.54
N GLY A 105 21.12 11.84 1.10
CA GLY A 105 22.20 12.82 1.02
C GLY A 105 23.49 12.32 1.67
N LEU A 106 23.38 11.82 2.91
CA LEU A 106 24.51 11.28 3.66
C LEU A 106 25.13 10.07 2.97
N LEU A 107 24.31 9.12 2.52
CA LEU A 107 24.78 7.91 1.84
C LEU A 107 25.38 8.22 0.47
N ALA A 108 24.79 9.14 -0.31
CA ALA A 108 25.35 9.57 -1.59
C ALA A 108 26.70 10.28 -1.43
N LEU A 109 26.89 11.09 -0.39
CA LEU A 109 28.18 11.70 -0.11
C LEU A 109 29.21 10.66 0.34
N ALA A 110 28.80 9.69 1.15
CA ALA A 110 29.69 8.63 1.62
C ALA A 110 30.22 7.73 0.49
N THR A 111 29.56 7.65 -0.68
CA THR A 111 30.10 6.88 -1.83
C THR A 111 31.40 7.46 -2.39
N TRP A 112 31.69 8.73 -2.11
CA TRP A 112 32.92 9.42 -2.52
C TRP A 112 34.12 9.09 -1.64
N SER A 113 33.91 8.38 -0.53
CA SER A 113 34.99 7.95 0.38
C SER A 113 35.29 6.47 0.16
N ALA A 114 36.52 6.13 -0.24
CA ALA A 114 36.96 4.75 -0.52
C ALA A 114 36.56 3.71 0.55
N PRO A 115 36.78 3.91 1.87
CA PRO A 115 36.39 2.91 2.88
C PRO A 115 34.87 2.75 3.05
N TRP A 116 34.08 3.76 2.67
CA TRP A 116 32.64 3.77 2.85
C TRP A 116 31.86 3.49 1.56
N ARG A 117 32.54 3.41 0.41
CA ARG A 117 31.91 3.36 -0.91
C ARG A 117 30.88 2.23 -1.06
N GLU A 118 31.32 1.00 -0.84
CA GLU A 118 30.46 -0.18 -0.93
C GLU A 118 29.33 -0.19 0.11
N PRO A 119 29.59 -0.04 1.43
CA PRO A 119 28.50 -0.04 2.41
C PRO A 119 27.54 1.15 2.22
N ALA A 120 28.03 2.30 1.77
CA ALA A 120 27.18 3.45 1.46
C ALA A 120 26.29 3.19 0.24
N ALA A 121 26.81 2.58 -0.82
CA ALA A 121 26.02 2.22 -1.99
C ALA A 121 24.95 1.18 -1.63
N GLN A 122 25.30 0.14 -0.87
CA GLN A 122 24.33 -0.86 -0.39
C GLN A 122 23.26 -0.24 0.50
N GLY A 123 23.67 0.64 1.43
CA GLY A 123 22.74 1.40 2.27
C GLY A 123 21.82 2.30 1.46
N PHE A 124 22.35 2.98 0.43
CA PHE A 124 21.59 3.85 -0.47
C PHE A 124 20.53 3.06 -1.24
N LEU A 125 20.90 1.90 -1.79
CA LEU A 125 19.99 1.01 -2.52
C LEU A 125 18.90 0.44 -1.61
N ALA A 126 19.28 -0.05 -0.42
CA ALA A 126 18.34 -0.59 0.55
C ALA A 126 17.34 0.48 1.01
N TYR A 127 17.82 1.68 1.34
CA TYR A 127 16.96 2.80 1.71
C TYR A 127 16.08 3.25 0.53
N GLY A 128 16.64 3.29 -0.69
CA GLY A 128 15.93 3.53 -1.94
C GLY A 128 14.75 2.59 -2.13
N ALA A 129 14.97 1.30 -1.95
CA ALA A 129 13.94 0.28 -2.06
C ALA A 129 12.83 0.45 -1.01
N VAL A 130 13.20 0.76 0.25
CA VAL A 130 12.24 1.03 1.33
C VAL A 130 11.36 2.23 0.99
N ILE A 131 11.96 3.34 0.58
CA ILE A 131 11.22 4.55 0.26
C ILE A 131 10.31 4.30 -0.94
N LEU A 132 10.81 3.72 -2.04
CA LEU A 132 10.00 3.43 -3.23
C LEU A 132 8.81 2.51 -2.90
N SER A 133 9.00 1.53 -2.02
CA SER A 133 7.91 0.68 -1.51
C SER A 133 6.89 1.46 -0.68
N PHE A 134 7.35 2.37 0.18
CA PHE A 134 6.47 3.28 0.92
C PHE A 134 5.61 4.14 -0.02
N LEU A 135 6.15 4.56 -1.17
CA LEU A 135 5.40 5.32 -2.18
C LEU A 135 4.23 4.53 -2.77
N GLY A 136 4.44 3.25 -3.03
CA GLY A 136 3.38 2.31 -3.39
C GLY A 136 2.30 2.25 -2.32
N GLY A 137 2.69 2.15 -1.04
CA GLY A 137 1.77 2.19 0.09
C GLY A 137 0.95 3.50 0.19
N VAL A 138 1.58 4.66 -0.06
CA VAL A 138 0.87 5.95 -0.09
C VAL A 138 -0.18 5.97 -1.20
N ARG A 139 0.16 5.44 -2.38
CA ARG A 139 -0.79 5.31 -3.50
C ARG A 139 -1.95 4.38 -3.15
N TRP A 140 -1.69 3.25 -2.49
CA TRP A 140 -2.72 2.36 -1.99
C TRP A 140 -3.66 3.08 -1.01
N GLY A 141 -3.10 3.86 -0.08
CA GLY A 141 -3.89 4.67 0.87
C GLY A 141 -4.82 5.66 0.17
N ARG A 142 -4.32 6.38 -0.85
CA ARG A 142 -5.13 7.28 -1.69
C ARG A 142 -6.20 6.52 -2.49
N ALA A 143 -5.87 5.33 -2.99
CA ALA A 143 -6.81 4.47 -3.69
C ALA A 143 -7.98 4.03 -2.79
N MET A 144 -7.72 3.74 -1.51
CA MET A 144 -8.79 3.46 -0.54
C MET A 144 -9.69 4.68 -0.31
N ALA A 145 -9.10 5.86 -0.15
CA ALA A 145 -9.86 7.10 0.07
C ALA A 145 -10.74 7.50 -1.12
N CYS A 146 -10.33 7.14 -2.35
CA CYS A 146 -11.07 7.47 -3.58
C CYS A 146 -12.05 6.37 -4.04
N GLY A 147 -12.15 5.23 -3.34
CA GLY A 147 -12.97 4.10 -3.79
C GLY A 147 -12.49 3.53 -5.14
N ALA A 148 -11.18 3.45 -5.34
CA ALA A 148 -10.57 3.13 -6.64
C ALA A 148 -10.81 1.67 -7.09
N SER A 149 -10.60 1.41 -8.38
CA SER A 149 -10.76 0.08 -8.97
C SER A 149 -9.66 -0.90 -8.51
N PRO A 150 -9.89 -2.23 -8.60
CA PRO A 150 -8.86 -3.24 -8.31
C PRO A 150 -7.54 -3.03 -9.06
N GLY A 151 -7.61 -2.50 -10.29
CA GLY A 151 -6.42 -2.16 -11.08
C GLY A 151 -5.55 -1.07 -10.45
N GLN A 152 -6.13 -0.11 -9.74
CA GLN A 152 -5.36 0.94 -9.03
C GLN A 152 -4.66 0.39 -7.79
N PHE A 153 -5.25 -0.60 -7.13
CA PHE A 153 -4.58 -1.31 -6.04
C PHE A 153 -3.41 -2.15 -6.57
N ALA A 154 -3.60 -2.92 -7.65
CA ALA A 154 -2.52 -3.67 -8.28
C ALA A 154 -1.37 -2.74 -8.73
N ALA A 155 -1.71 -1.61 -9.35
CA ALA A 155 -0.79 -0.54 -9.71
C ALA A 155 0.06 -0.03 -8.54
N SER A 156 -0.51 0.05 -7.34
CA SER A 156 0.20 0.53 -6.14
C SER A 156 1.23 -0.47 -5.59
N VAL A 157 1.19 -1.73 -6.02
CA VAL A 157 2.18 -2.75 -5.66
C VAL A 157 3.40 -2.72 -6.59
N LEU A 158 3.24 -2.21 -7.81
CA LEU A 158 4.32 -2.16 -8.81
C LEU A 158 5.59 -1.47 -8.31
N PRO A 159 5.55 -0.32 -7.59
CA PRO A 159 6.75 0.30 -7.05
C PRO A 159 7.53 -0.60 -6.08
N SER A 160 6.83 -1.38 -5.25
CA SER A 160 7.47 -2.29 -4.29
C SER A 160 8.14 -3.49 -4.99
N LEU A 161 7.48 -4.05 -6.01
CA LEU A 161 8.07 -5.14 -6.82
C LEU A 161 9.26 -4.64 -7.63
N TRP A 162 9.17 -3.43 -8.18
CA TRP A 162 10.25 -2.79 -8.89
C TRP A 162 11.46 -2.55 -7.98
N ALA A 163 11.23 -1.99 -6.79
CA ALA A 163 12.25 -1.78 -5.77
C ALA A 163 12.94 -3.08 -5.37
N TRP A 164 12.16 -4.12 -5.10
CA TRP A 164 12.67 -5.42 -4.70
C TRP A 164 13.53 -6.05 -5.80
N LEU A 165 13.07 -6.02 -7.04
CA LEU A 165 13.82 -6.57 -8.17
C LEU A 165 15.12 -5.81 -8.42
N ALA A 166 15.09 -4.48 -8.34
CA ALA A 166 16.28 -3.64 -8.49
C ALA A 166 17.34 -3.95 -7.42
N TRP A 167 16.91 -4.10 -6.16
CA TRP A 167 17.83 -4.36 -5.05
C TRP A 167 18.36 -5.80 -5.03
N PHE A 168 17.54 -6.79 -5.41
CA PHE A 168 17.91 -8.21 -5.30
C PHE A 168 18.68 -8.74 -6.51
N ALA A 169 18.30 -8.32 -7.73
CA ALA A 169 18.75 -8.98 -8.95
C ALA A 169 19.88 -8.27 -9.72
N LEU A 170 20.20 -7.02 -9.36
CA LEU A 170 21.13 -6.19 -10.13
C LEU A 170 22.40 -5.81 -9.35
N PRO A 171 23.53 -5.62 -10.05
CA PRO A 171 24.71 -5.00 -9.46
C PRO A 171 24.42 -3.53 -9.08
N PRO A 172 25.22 -2.91 -8.18
CA PRO A 172 24.90 -1.62 -7.58
C PRO A 172 24.67 -0.47 -8.57
N ASP A 173 25.45 -0.43 -9.63
CA ASP A 173 25.36 0.56 -10.72
C ASP A 173 24.03 0.44 -11.48
N ALA A 174 23.66 -0.77 -11.92
CA ALA A 174 22.41 -1.04 -12.61
C ALA A 174 21.20 -0.86 -11.68
N ALA A 175 21.33 -1.27 -10.41
CA ALA A 175 20.29 -1.10 -9.39
C ALA A 175 19.98 0.38 -9.12
N LEU A 176 21.01 1.25 -9.08
CA LEU A 176 20.84 2.69 -8.95
C LEU A 176 20.05 3.28 -10.11
N TRP A 177 20.39 2.91 -11.36
CA TRP A 177 19.65 3.36 -12.54
C TRP A 177 18.20 2.87 -12.52
N MET A 178 17.98 1.60 -12.18
CA MET A 178 16.65 1.02 -12.12
C MET A 178 15.80 1.68 -11.01
N LEU A 179 16.34 1.92 -9.82
CA LEU A 179 15.63 2.63 -8.76
C LEU A 179 15.32 4.08 -9.14
N ALA A 180 16.28 4.79 -9.76
CA ALA A 180 16.06 6.14 -10.27
C ALA A 180 14.90 6.16 -11.29
N ALA A 181 14.86 5.20 -12.21
CA ALA A 181 13.74 5.06 -13.15
C ALA A 181 12.41 4.80 -12.40
N GLY A 182 12.41 3.96 -11.37
CA GLY A 182 11.24 3.72 -10.52
C GLY A 182 10.72 5.00 -9.85
N PHE A 183 11.60 5.80 -9.25
CA PHE A 183 11.25 7.09 -8.66
C PHE A 183 10.70 8.09 -9.69
N ALA A 184 11.30 8.15 -10.88
CA ALA A 184 10.84 9.02 -11.97
C ALA A 184 9.45 8.59 -12.49
N LEU A 185 9.22 7.29 -12.65
CA LEU A 185 7.93 6.74 -13.07
C LEU A 185 6.84 7.04 -12.05
N VAL A 186 7.11 6.85 -10.76
CA VAL A 186 6.14 7.20 -9.70
C VAL A 186 5.87 8.70 -9.67
N ALA A 187 6.89 9.54 -9.81
CA ALA A 187 6.71 11.00 -9.85
C ALA A 187 5.85 11.44 -11.05
N ARG A 188 6.04 10.80 -12.21
CA ARG A 188 5.22 11.01 -13.41
C ARG A 188 3.78 10.58 -13.19
N TRP A 189 3.58 9.46 -12.49
CA TRP A 189 2.27 8.87 -12.21
C TRP A 189 1.46 9.71 -11.22
N ASP A 190 2.10 10.26 -10.18
CA ASP A 190 1.50 11.16 -9.19
C ASP A 190 1.23 12.59 -9.75
N GLY A 191 1.38 12.80 -11.06
CA GLY A 191 1.20 14.08 -11.73
C GLY A 191 -0.26 14.56 -11.82
N SER A 192 -0.48 15.67 -12.52
CA SER A 192 -1.81 16.31 -12.63
C SER A 192 -2.90 15.46 -13.29
N GLY A 193 -2.52 14.41 -14.03
CA GLY A 193 -3.42 13.47 -14.69
C GLY A 193 -3.69 12.18 -13.90
N ASP A 194 -3.26 12.10 -12.64
CA ASP A 194 -3.52 10.92 -11.82
C ASP A 194 -5.02 10.75 -11.57
N ALA A 195 -5.52 9.53 -11.78
CA ALA A 195 -6.91 9.17 -11.49
C ALA A 195 -7.24 9.24 -10.00
N LEU A 196 -6.22 9.20 -9.13
CA LEU A 196 -6.38 9.34 -7.68
C LEU A 196 -6.31 10.81 -7.29
N ALA A 197 -7.41 11.35 -6.74
CA ALA A 197 -7.47 12.73 -6.29
C ALA A 197 -6.36 13.04 -5.27
N ALA A 198 -5.67 14.17 -5.49
CA ALA A 198 -4.68 14.71 -4.57
C ALA A 198 -4.68 16.25 -4.60
N PRO A 199 -4.42 16.93 -3.48
CA PRO A 199 -4.19 18.38 -3.47
C PRO A 199 -2.99 18.77 -4.34
N ALA A 200 -3.03 19.96 -4.93
CA ALA A 200 -1.91 20.47 -5.73
C ALA A 200 -0.62 20.65 -4.91
N SER A 201 -0.75 21.01 -3.63
CA SER A 201 0.35 21.12 -2.66
C SER A 201 1.08 19.78 -2.48
N PHE A 202 0.34 18.67 -2.37
CA PHE A 202 0.90 17.32 -2.33
C PHE A 202 1.70 17.00 -3.58
N ARG A 203 1.16 17.28 -4.77
CA ARG A 203 1.88 17.04 -6.03
C ARG A 203 3.17 17.87 -6.13
N ARG A 204 3.14 19.14 -5.71
CA ARG A 204 4.34 20.00 -5.71
C ARG A 204 5.41 19.47 -4.76
N LEU A 205 5.04 19.12 -3.53
CA LEU A 205 5.95 18.51 -2.57
C LEU A 205 6.56 17.22 -3.15
N ARG A 206 5.72 16.37 -3.75
CA ARG A 206 6.13 15.12 -4.36
C ARG A 206 7.20 15.32 -5.43
N LEU A 207 6.96 16.26 -6.34
CA LEU A 207 7.90 16.58 -7.41
C LEU A 207 9.23 17.10 -6.86
N GLY A 208 9.21 17.96 -5.84
CA GLY A 208 10.42 18.46 -5.18
C GLY A 208 11.24 17.33 -4.53
N LEU A 209 10.58 16.44 -3.78
CA LEU A 209 11.24 15.30 -3.15
C LEU A 209 11.81 14.31 -4.18
N SER A 210 11.02 13.98 -5.22
CA SER A 210 11.48 13.09 -6.29
C SER A 210 12.64 13.70 -7.06
N ALA A 211 12.61 14.99 -7.37
CA ALA A 211 13.73 15.67 -8.03
C ALA A 211 15.00 15.62 -7.16
N ALA A 212 14.89 15.91 -5.86
CA ALA A 212 16.00 15.82 -4.93
C ALA A 212 16.59 14.40 -4.87
N VAL A 213 15.74 13.38 -4.74
CA VAL A 213 16.18 11.97 -4.72
C VAL A 213 16.84 11.57 -6.03
N LEU A 214 16.33 12.00 -7.18
CA LEU A 214 16.94 11.72 -8.49
C LEU A 214 18.30 12.40 -8.64
N SER A 215 18.45 13.66 -8.19
CA SER A 215 19.76 14.33 -8.14
C SER A 215 20.75 13.56 -7.26
N LEU A 216 20.30 13.03 -6.13
CA LEU A 216 21.13 12.21 -5.23
C LEU A 216 21.49 10.85 -5.82
N HIS A 217 20.62 10.23 -6.62
CA HIS A 217 20.99 9.03 -7.40
C HIS A 217 22.11 9.35 -8.39
N GLY A 218 22.04 10.49 -9.08
CA GLY A 218 23.11 10.96 -9.95
C GLY A 218 24.43 11.19 -9.20
N LEU A 219 24.36 11.78 -8.01
CA LEU A 219 25.54 11.99 -7.15
C LEU A 219 26.16 10.66 -6.68
N ALA A 220 25.33 9.70 -6.27
CA ALA A 220 25.79 8.38 -5.85
C ALA A 220 26.44 7.61 -7.00
N LEU A 221 25.82 7.63 -8.18
CA LEU A 221 26.37 7.07 -9.42
C LEU A 221 27.72 7.71 -9.75
N ALA A 222 27.82 9.03 -9.71
CA ALA A 222 29.09 9.72 -9.94
C ALA A 222 30.17 9.27 -8.94
N GLY A 223 29.86 9.14 -7.66
CA GLY A 223 30.81 8.67 -6.64
C GLY A 223 31.32 7.23 -6.86
N LEU A 224 30.51 6.37 -7.50
CA LEU A 224 30.92 5.02 -7.90
C LEU A 224 31.79 5.00 -9.17
N TRP A 225 31.50 5.90 -10.12
CA TRP A 225 32.21 5.99 -11.40
C TRP A 225 33.50 6.82 -11.34
N VAL A 226 33.65 7.70 -10.36
CA VAL A 226 34.91 8.40 -10.12
C VAL A 226 35.97 7.38 -9.70
N ALA A 227 36.86 7.08 -10.66
CA ALA A 227 38.05 6.28 -10.44
C ALA A 227 38.88 6.94 -9.34
N TRP A 228 38.94 6.28 -8.19
CA TRP A 228 39.83 6.71 -7.11
C TRP A 228 41.21 6.12 -7.40
N PRO A 229 42.27 6.95 -7.50
CA PRO A 229 43.63 6.47 -7.69
C PRO A 229 44.14 5.68 -6.48
#